data_AF-A0A4P6YB05-F1
#
_entry.id   AF-A0A4P6YB05-F1
#
_cell.length_a   1.000
_cell.length_b   1.000
_cell.length_c   1.000
_cell.angle_alpha   90.00
_cell.angle_beta   90.00
_cell.angle_gamma   90.00
#
_symmetry.space_group_name_H-M   'P 1'
#
loop_
_entity.id
_entity.type
_entity.pdbx_description
1 polymer ?
#
loop_
_entity_poly.entity_id
_entity_poly.type
_entity_poly.pdbx_seq_one_letter_code
_entity_poly.pdbx_strand_id
1 'polypeptide(L)'
;MKNLFATEFNQGIHLLSKKDIGLFKLISTSNRSTKKDIYDLDFITDTISLIDLYEDLKVKTLKFNKEEHRTIFDLSKNNTPIDNPELLLKFDDNSDYSKFPSHTNDTIQIINGSKTWIEAKISWRSKVRRLYEYLGKDFPGPKGIKIK
;
A
#
# COMPACT_ATOMS: atom_id res chain seq x y z
N MET A 1 -1.69 11.67 -11.37
CA MET A 1 -0.84 11.56 -10.17
C MET A 1 0.54 12.11 -10.49
N LYS A 2 1.12 12.96 -9.64
CA LYS A 2 2.48 13.47 -9.83
C LYS A 2 3.49 12.40 -9.42
N ASN A 3 4.57 12.21 -10.17
CA ASN A 3 5.69 11.32 -9.83
C ASN A 3 6.77 12.07 -9.05
N LEU A 4 7.45 11.39 -8.12
CA LEU A 4 8.56 11.95 -7.36
C LEU A 4 9.89 11.68 -8.07
N PHE A 5 10.02 10.54 -8.74
CA PHE A 5 11.23 10.09 -9.42
C PHE A 5 11.06 10.16 -10.95
N ALA A 6 12.18 10.12 -11.67
CA ALA A 6 12.16 10.06 -13.12
C ALA A 6 11.47 8.78 -13.61
N THR A 7 10.81 8.88 -14.76
CA THR A 7 10.26 7.72 -15.46
C THR A 7 11.39 6.84 -15.98
N GLU A 8 11.17 5.53 -15.96
CA GLU A 8 12.06 4.54 -16.55
C GLU A 8 11.69 4.33 -18.03
N PHE A 9 12.65 3.93 -18.86
CA PHE A 9 12.39 3.57 -20.25
C PHE A 9 12.93 2.15 -20.49
N ASN A 10 12.03 1.22 -20.83
CA ASN A 10 12.37 -0.17 -21.03
C ASN A 10 11.66 -0.70 -22.27
N GLN A 11 12.40 -1.29 -23.21
CA GLN A 11 11.88 -1.91 -24.44
C GLN A 11 10.91 -1.00 -25.24
N GLY A 12 11.20 0.30 -25.33
CA GLY A 12 10.36 1.24 -26.06
C GLY A 12 9.18 1.83 -25.26
N ILE A 13 9.04 1.47 -23.99
CA ILE A 13 7.90 1.86 -23.14
C ILE A 13 8.39 2.75 -22.00
N HIS A 14 7.74 3.90 -21.81
CA HIS A 14 7.92 4.73 -20.63
C HIS A 14 7.12 4.16 -19.46
N LEU A 15 7.83 3.89 -18.36
CA LEU A 15 7.29 3.30 -17.15
C LEU A 15 7.48 4.26 -15.98
N LEU A 16 6.57 4.19 -15.01
CA LEU A 16 6.78 4.84 -13.73
C LEU A 16 7.88 4.10 -12.97
N SER A 17 8.64 4.84 -12.16
CA SER A 17 9.64 4.22 -11.29
C SER A 17 8.97 3.22 -10.35
N LYS A 18 9.69 2.13 -10.02
CA LYS A 18 9.17 1.15 -9.04
C LYS A 18 8.81 1.82 -7.70
N LYS A 19 9.57 2.83 -7.29
CA LYS A 19 9.28 3.66 -6.11
C LYS A 19 7.93 4.36 -6.23
N ASP A 20 7.68 5.09 -7.32
CA ASP A 20 6.41 5.80 -7.51
C ASP A 20 5.21 4.85 -7.57
N ILE A 21 5.36 3.68 -8.20
CA ILE A 21 4.33 2.62 -8.17
C ILE A 21 4.02 2.22 -6.73
N GLY A 22 5.05 2.01 -5.90
CA GLY A 22 4.90 1.73 -4.47
C GLY A 22 4.16 2.85 -3.72
N LEU A 23 4.52 4.11 -3.97
CA LEU A 23 3.85 5.27 -3.35
C LEU A 23 2.36 5.34 -3.71
N PHE A 24 2.01 5.08 -4.97
CA PHE A 24 0.61 5.06 -5.40
C PHE A 24 -0.17 3.91 -4.75
N LYS A 25 0.46 2.75 -4.57
CA LYS A 25 -0.16 1.61 -3.89
C LYS A 25 -0.35 1.82 -2.39
N LEU A 26 0.58 2.53 -1.72
CA LEU A 26 0.40 2.91 -0.31
C LEU A 26 -0.84 3.79 -0.11
N ILE A 27 -1.06 4.75 -1.01
CA ILE A 27 -2.25 5.61 -1.01
C ILE A 27 -3.51 4.78 -1.32
N SER A 28 -3.49 3.94 -2.36
CA SER A 28 -4.68 3.17 -2.76
C SER A 28 -5.10 2.13 -1.71
N THR A 29 -4.13 1.44 -1.09
CA THR A 29 -4.35 0.44 -0.04
C THR A 29 -5.00 1.06 1.19
N SER A 30 -4.60 2.28 1.54
CA SER A 30 -5.13 2.99 2.71
C SER A 30 -6.60 3.38 2.59
N ASN A 31 -7.11 3.41 1.35
CA ASN A 31 -8.48 3.82 1.03
C ASN A 31 -9.39 2.65 0.61
N ARG A 32 -8.83 1.60 -0.02
CA ARG A 32 -9.60 0.45 -0.55
C ARG A 32 -9.23 -0.91 0.05
N SER A 33 -8.03 -1.03 0.63
CA SER A 33 -7.53 -2.22 1.34
C SER A 33 -7.71 -3.56 0.59
N THR A 34 -7.45 -3.57 -0.73
CA THR A 34 -7.61 -4.78 -1.57
C THR A 34 -6.44 -5.76 -1.39
N LYS A 35 -6.69 -7.07 -1.56
CA LYS A 35 -5.62 -8.09 -1.44
C LYS A 35 -4.53 -7.92 -2.50
N LYS A 36 -4.91 -7.52 -3.71
CA LYS A 36 -3.97 -7.29 -4.82
C LYS A 36 -2.98 -6.17 -4.52
N ASP A 37 -3.45 -5.04 -3.99
CA ASP A 37 -2.56 -3.95 -3.65
C ASP A 37 -1.56 -4.35 -2.54
N ILE A 38 -1.98 -5.17 -1.57
CA ILE A 38 -1.09 -5.71 -0.54
C ILE A 38 -0.06 -6.68 -1.13
N TYR A 39 -0.49 -7.56 -2.03
CA TYR A 39 0.41 -8.51 -2.69
C TYR A 39 1.46 -7.79 -3.54
N ASP A 40 1.06 -6.77 -4.29
CA ASP A 40 1.97 -5.95 -5.08
C ASP A 40 2.92 -5.12 -4.20
N LEU A 41 2.43 -4.58 -3.09
CA LEU A 41 3.26 -3.87 -2.11
C LEU A 41 4.28 -4.82 -1.46
N ASP A 42 3.87 -6.04 -1.10
CA ASP A 42 4.78 -7.05 -0.58
C ASP A 42 5.89 -7.35 -1.60
N PHE A 43 5.53 -7.55 -2.86
CA PHE A 43 6.51 -7.77 -3.94
C PHE A 43 7.46 -6.58 -4.13
N ILE A 44 6.95 -5.35 -4.22
CA ILE A 44 7.78 -4.15 -4.36
C ILE A 44 8.75 -4.03 -3.18
N THR A 45 8.25 -4.33 -1.97
CA THR A 45 9.00 -4.17 -0.73
C THR A 45 10.01 -5.27 -0.43
N ASP A 46 10.13 -6.26 -1.31
CA ASP A 46 11.29 -7.16 -1.30
C ASP A 46 12.57 -6.47 -1.82
N THR A 47 12.42 -5.39 -2.61
CA THR A 47 13.55 -4.63 -3.18
C THR A 47 13.69 -3.21 -2.65
N ILE A 48 12.61 -2.61 -2.15
CA ILE A 48 12.59 -1.24 -1.62
C ILE A 48 11.96 -1.30 -0.24
N SER A 49 12.67 -0.97 0.85
CA SER A 49 12.11 -1.18 2.18
C SER A 49 10.80 -0.38 2.38
N LEU A 50 9.88 -0.92 3.18
CA LEU A 50 8.63 -0.21 3.49
C LEU A 50 8.90 1.13 4.20
N ILE A 51 9.97 1.22 4.99
CA ILE A 51 10.39 2.46 5.65
C ILE A 51 10.83 3.49 4.62
N ASP A 52 11.64 3.11 3.62
CA ASP A 52 12.06 4.03 2.56
C ASP A 52 10.86 4.53 1.73
N LEU A 53 9.93 3.63 1.38
CA LEU A 53 8.70 4.03 0.69
C LEU A 53 7.83 4.95 1.54
N TYR A 54 7.79 4.74 2.86
CA TYR A 54 7.03 5.57 3.79
C TYR A 54 7.62 6.99 3.89
N GLU A 55 8.95 7.12 3.99
CA GLU A 55 9.62 8.42 3.97
C GLU A 55 9.48 9.13 2.61
N ASP A 56 9.63 8.39 1.50
CA ASP A 56 9.39 8.92 0.16
C ASP A 56 7.92 9.40 0.00
N LEU A 57 6.96 8.74 0.65
CA LEU A 57 5.57 9.17 0.67
C LEU A 57 5.40 10.50 1.41
N LYS A 58 6.06 10.70 2.56
CA LYS A 58 6.05 12.00 3.26
C LYS A 58 6.58 13.12 2.39
N VAL A 59 7.72 12.89 1.74
CA VAL A 59 8.32 13.87 0.81
C VAL A 59 7.35 14.20 -0.32
N LYS A 60 6.72 13.18 -0.92
CA LYS A 60 5.74 13.35 -1.99
C LYS A 60 4.53 14.16 -1.53
N THR A 61 3.95 13.83 -0.37
CA THR A 61 2.80 14.52 0.19
C THR A 61 3.12 15.98 0.47
N LEU A 62 4.30 16.29 1.03
CA LEU A 62 4.74 17.67 1.26
C LEU A 62 4.95 18.44 -0.05
N LYS A 63 5.53 17.79 -1.07
CA LYS A 63 5.81 18.42 -2.38
C LYS A 63 4.55 18.68 -3.19
N PHE A 64 3.55 17.81 -3.09
CA PHE A 64 2.36 17.83 -3.94
C PHE A 64 1.05 17.98 -3.13
N ASN A 65 0.97 19.01 -2.28
CA ASN A 65 -0.18 19.25 -1.36
C ASN A 65 -1.19 20.33 -1.81
N LYS A 66 -0.95 21.03 -2.90
CA LYS A 66 -1.87 22.06 -3.43
C LYS A 66 -3.15 21.47 -4.00
N GLU A 67 -4.21 22.27 -4.07
CA GLU A 67 -5.51 21.86 -4.62
C GLU A 67 -5.41 21.36 -6.07
N GLU A 68 -4.60 22.03 -6.90
CA GLU A 68 -4.31 21.64 -8.29
C GLU A 68 -3.59 20.27 -8.43
N HIS A 69 -3.04 19.74 -7.33
CA HIS A 69 -2.39 18.43 -7.30
C HIS A 69 -3.33 17.29 -6.94
N ARG A 70 -4.56 17.60 -6.50
CA ARG A 70 -5.55 16.59 -6.11
C ARG A 70 -5.90 15.72 -7.31
N THR A 71 -6.13 14.45 -7.01
CA THR A 71 -6.46 13.39 -7.95
C THR A 71 -7.74 12.70 -7.53
N ILE A 72 -8.24 11.79 -8.37
CA ILE A 72 -9.40 10.96 -8.07
C ILE A 72 -9.23 10.11 -6.79
N PHE A 73 -7.97 9.88 -6.34
CA PHE A 73 -7.66 9.15 -5.12
C PHE A 73 -7.80 10.02 -3.85
N ASP A 74 -7.86 11.34 -4.01
CA ASP A 74 -8.05 12.33 -2.94
C ASP A 74 -9.54 12.70 -2.75
N LEU A 75 -10.43 11.99 -3.45
CA LEU A 75 -11.90 12.13 -3.33
C LEU A 75 -12.47 11.29 -2.18
N SER A 76 -11.76 10.23 -1.79
CA SER A 76 -12.10 9.42 -0.62
C SER A 76 -11.47 10.01 0.63
N LYS A 77 -12.16 9.91 1.78
CA LYS A 77 -11.68 10.29 3.14
C LYS A 77 -10.16 10.23 3.18
N ASN A 78 -9.48 11.38 3.30
CA ASN A 78 -8.02 11.59 3.18
C ASN A 78 -7.19 10.74 4.18
N ASN A 79 -7.32 9.43 4.09
CA ASN A 79 -6.74 8.45 4.97
C ASN A 79 -5.41 8.07 4.34
N THR A 80 -4.35 8.64 4.89
CA THR A 80 -2.97 8.35 4.50
C THR A 80 -2.34 7.42 5.53
N PRO A 81 -1.46 6.49 5.10
CA PRO A 81 -0.74 5.65 6.04
C PRO A 81 0.30 6.46 6.83
N ILE A 82 0.61 7.70 6.41
CA ILE A 82 1.45 8.64 7.17
C ILE A 82 0.82 8.91 8.54
N ASP A 83 -0.45 9.30 8.55
CA ASP A 83 -1.18 9.66 9.78
C ASP A 83 -1.69 8.41 10.51
N ASN A 84 -2.11 7.39 9.75
CA ASN A 84 -2.78 6.20 10.25
C ASN A 84 -2.12 4.90 9.71
N PRO A 85 -0.95 4.48 10.24
CA PRO A 85 -0.23 3.30 9.77
C PRO A 85 -1.02 1.99 9.86
N GLU A 86 -2.04 1.90 10.72
CA GLU A 86 -2.95 0.77 10.88
C GLU A 86 -3.79 0.49 9.63
N LEU A 87 -3.93 1.48 8.73
CA LEU A 87 -4.59 1.30 7.43
C LEU A 87 -3.90 0.24 6.58
N LEU A 88 -2.58 0.05 6.75
CA LEU A 88 -1.79 -0.98 6.05
C LEU A 88 -2.13 -2.42 6.50
N LEU A 89 -2.95 -2.57 7.55
CA LEU A 89 -3.40 -3.86 8.09
C LEU A 89 -4.90 -4.10 7.88
N LYS A 90 -5.65 -3.13 7.34
CA LYS A 90 -7.10 -3.23 7.15
C LYS A 90 -7.55 -4.27 6.13
N PHE A 91 -6.64 -4.76 5.29
CA PHE A 91 -6.94 -5.85 4.35
C PHE A 91 -7.33 -7.17 5.03
N ASP A 92 -7.08 -7.30 6.34
CA ASP A 92 -7.54 -8.42 7.16
C ASP A 92 -9.01 -8.27 7.61
N ASP A 93 -9.59 -7.07 7.52
CA ASP A 93 -10.98 -6.81 7.89
C ASP A 93 -11.91 -7.10 6.70
N ASN A 94 -12.74 -8.14 6.77
CA ASN A 94 -13.63 -8.59 5.68
C ASN A 94 -14.80 -7.62 5.36
N SER A 95 -14.90 -6.44 5.97
CA SER A 95 -16.17 -5.71 6.13
C SER A 95 -16.38 -4.47 5.25
N ASP A 96 -15.40 -3.97 4.51
CA ASP A 96 -15.51 -2.63 3.86
C ASP A 96 -15.30 -2.61 2.33
N TYR A 97 -15.50 -3.74 1.64
CA TYR A 97 -15.37 -3.83 0.18
C TYR A 97 -16.47 -3.09 -0.63
N SER A 98 -17.48 -2.51 0.02
CA SER A 98 -18.75 -2.13 -0.63
C SER A 98 -18.90 -0.67 -1.07
N LYS A 99 -17.94 0.23 -0.79
CA LYS A 99 -18.13 1.68 -1.04
C LYS A 99 -17.46 2.24 -2.29
N PHE A 100 -16.61 1.47 -2.95
CA PHE A 100 -15.94 1.88 -4.20
C PHE A 100 -16.17 0.84 -5.29
N PRO A 101 -16.20 1.24 -6.58
CA PRO A 101 -16.16 0.29 -7.68
C PRO A 101 -14.92 -0.60 -7.51
N SER A 102 -15.13 -1.84 -7.09
CA SER A 102 -14.11 -2.86 -6.97
C SER A 102 -14.37 -3.89 -8.07
N HIS A 103 -13.35 -4.22 -8.85
CA HIS A 103 -13.49 -5.28 -9.83
C HIS A 103 -13.70 -6.60 -9.08
N THR A 104 -14.77 -7.29 -9.46
CA THR A 104 -15.52 -8.37 -8.81
C THR A 104 -14.75 -9.67 -8.53
N ASN A 105 -13.41 -9.66 -8.51
CA ASN A 105 -12.63 -10.81 -8.10
C ASN A 105 -11.25 -10.42 -7.52
N ASP A 106 -11.10 -10.54 -6.21
CA ASP A 106 -9.86 -10.31 -5.44
C ASP A 106 -8.87 -11.50 -5.57
N THR A 107 -9.11 -12.40 -6.54
CA THR A 107 -8.22 -13.53 -6.84
C THR A 107 -6.86 -13.01 -7.31
N ILE A 108 -5.81 -13.49 -6.65
CA ILE A 108 -4.42 -13.29 -7.03
C ILE A 108 -4.03 -14.45 -7.94
N GLN A 109 -3.69 -14.16 -9.19
CA GLN A 109 -3.11 -15.16 -10.09
C GLN A 109 -1.62 -15.30 -9.76
N ILE A 110 -1.26 -16.37 -9.06
CA ILE A 110 0.10 -16.62 -8.61
C ILE A 110 0.90 -17.18 -9.80
N ILE A 111 2.01 -16.53 -10.13
CA ILE A 111 2.98 -17.01 -11.13
C ILE A 111 3.89 -18.05 -10.47
N ASN A 112 4.26 -19.11 -11.18
CA ASN A 112 5.20 -20.12 -10.66
C ASN A 112 6.49 -19.47 -10.12
N GLY A 113 6.87 -19.85 -8.90
CA GLY A 113 8.03 -19.28 -8.19
C GLY A 113 7.76 -17.99 -7.40
N SER A 114 6.54 -17.44 -7.46
CA SER A 114 6.13 -16.29 -6.63
C SER A 114 5.54 -16.75 -5.29
N LYS A 115 5.53 -15.84 -4.30
CA LYS A 115 4.89 -16.08 -3.00
C LYS A 115 3.41 -16.43 -3.18
N THR A 116 2.91 -17.36 -2.38
CA THR A 116 1.47 -17.53 -2.20
C THR A 116 0.88 -16.31 -1.48
N TRP A 117 -0.45 -16.15 -1.53
CA TRP A 117 -1.12 -15.09 -0.76
C TRP A 117 -0.83 -15.18 0.74
N ILE A 118 -0.76 -16.39 1.29
CA ILE A 118 -0.50 -16.60 2.72
C ILE A 118 0.92 -16.13 3.07
N GLU A 119 1.91 -16.48 2.26
CA GLU A 119 3.30 -16.04 2.45
C GLU A 119 3.45 -14.53 2.30
N ALA A 120 2.85 -13.94 1.25
CA ALA A 120 2.86 -12.50 1.04
C ALA A 120 2.20 -11.75 2.20
N LYS A 121 1.08 -12.26 2.74
CA LYS A 121 0.41 -11.70 3.92
C LYS A 121 1.30 -11.73 5.16
N ILE A 122 1.97 -12.86 5.45
CA ILE A 122 2.87 -12.98 6.60
C ILE A 122 4.09 -12.06 6.44
N SER A 123 4.66 -12.03 5.23
CA SER A 123 5.81 -11.17 4.88
C SER A 123 5.44 -9.69 5.03
N TRP A 124 4.29 -9.27 4.49
CA TRP A 124 3.77 -7.91 4.62
C TRP A 124 3.58 -7.51 6.08
N ARG A 125 2.92 -8.34 6.91
CA ARG A 125 2.74 -8.06 8.34
C ARG A 125 4.07 -7.86 9.06
N SER A 126 5.10 -8.62 8.70
CA SER A 126 6.44 -8.49 9.26
C SER A 126 7.09 -7.16 8.86
N LYS A 127 6.92 -6.72 7.61
CA LYS A 127 7.39 -5.42 7.13
C LYS A 127 6.66 -4.26 7.80
N VAL A 128 5.34 -4.36 7.98
CA VAL A 128 4.56 -3.36 8.73
C VAL A 128 4.99 -3.31 10.19
N ARG A 129 5.31 -4.45 10.83
CA ARG A 129 5.85 -4.46 12.20
C ARG A 129 7.15 -3.65 12.32
N ARG A 130 8.08 -3.83 11.38
CA ARG A 130 9.31 -3.04 11.34
C ARG A 130 9.04 -1.54 11.15
N LEU A 131 8.02 -1.19 10.34
CA LEU A 131 7.60 0.21 10.22
C LEU A 131 7.09 0.75 11.57
N TYR A 132 6.31 -0.02 12.33
CA TYR A 132 5.85 0.39 13.66
C TYR A 132 7.00 0.59 14.65
N GLU A 133 7.97 -0.32 14.66
CA GLU A 133 9.20 -0.19 15.45
C GLU A 133 9.96 1.10 15.09
N TYR A 134 10.13 1.37 13.79
CA TYR A 134 10.74 2.61 13.29
C TYR A 134 9.98 3.87 13.73
N LEU A 135 8.65 3.80 13.78
CA LEU A 135 7.80 4.92 14.23
C LEU A 135 7.72 5.04 15.76
N GLY A 136 8.33 4.15 16.53
CA GLY A 136 8.21 4.11 17.99
C GLY A 136 6.78 3.81 18.47
N LYS A 137 6.00 3.07 17.68
CA LYS A 137 4.60 2.72 17.97
C LYS A 137 4.47 1.22 18.28
N ASP A 138 3.56 0.87 19.18
CA ASP A 138 3.21 -0.53 19.43
C ASP A 138 2.47 -1.13 18.23
N PHE A 139 2.95 -2.28 17.75
CA PHE A 139 2.28 -2.99 16.68
C PHE A 139 0.91 -3.51 17.17
N PRO A 140 -0.19 -3.28 16.43
CA PRO A 140 -1.52 -3.65 16.89
C PRO A 140 -1.62 -5.16 17.12
N GLY A 141 -2.19 -5.51 18.27
CA GLY A 141 -2.46 -6.90 18.65
C GLY A 141 -3.43 -7.58 17.69
N PRO A 142 -3.50 -8.93 17.72
CA PRO A 142 -4.50 -9.65 16.96
C PRO A 142 -5.90 -9.20 17.38
N LYS A 143 -6.72 -8.77 16.42
CA LYS A 143 -8.15 -8.58 16.64
C LYS A 143 -8.77 -9.97 16.81
N GLY A 144 -8.96 -10.40 18.05
CA GLY A 144 -9.64 -11.66 18.35
C GLY A 144 -11.04 -11.67 17.73
N ILE A 145 -11.48 -12.84 17.26
CA ILE A 145 -12.90 -13.06 16.98
C ILE A 145 -13.59 -13.02 18.34
N LYS A 146 -14.49 -12.06 18.55
CA LYS A 146 -15.42 -12.13 19.69
C LYS A 146 -16.27 -13.37 19.48
N ILE A 147 -15.95 -14.44 20.20
CA ILE A 147 -16.83 -15.61 20.30
C ILE A 147 -18.06 -15.12 21.05
N LYS A 148 -19.19 -15.04 20.35
CA LYS A 148 -20.51 -14.83 20.96
C LYS A 148 -21.06 -16.16 21.43
#